data_AF-A0A967BVG5-F1
#
_entry.id   AF-A0A967BVG5-F1
#
_cell.length_a   1.000
_cell.length_b   1.000
_cell.length_c   1.000
_cell.angle_alpha   90.00
_cell.angle_beta   90.00
_cell.angle_gamma   90.00
#
_symmetry.space_group_name_H-M   'P 1'
#
loop_
_entity.id
_entity.type
_entity.pdbx_description
1 polymer ?
#
loop_
_entity_poly.entity_id
_entity_poly.type
_entity_poly.pdbx_seq_one_letter_code
_entity_poly.pdbx_strand_id
1 'polypeptide(L)'
;MTFLGKIIFGSIGALIGFLLIKYSNSIRQNFGAIYSAEKYFGSFGGTRLMWKLIGFLIIFLSFLLMTGLLGKFMETILSPFIPS
;
A
#
# COMPACT_ATOMS: atom_id res chain seq x y z
N MET A 1 -16.74 -12.48 -5.96
CA MET A 1 -15.48 -12.86 -6.65
C MET A 1 -15.18 -14.32 -6.38
N THR A 2 -14.94 -15.10 -7.43
CA THR A 2 -14.45 -16.49 -7.32
C THR A 2 -13.04 -16.50 -6.71
N PHE A 3 -12.63 -17.64 -6.14
CA PHE A 3 -11.30 -17.83 -5.54
C PHE A 3 -10.17 -17.45 -6.51
N LEU A 4 -10.29 -17.88 -7.77
CA LEU A 4 -9.33 -17.55 -8.83
C LEU A 4 -9.22 -16.03 -9.07
N GLY A 5 -10.35 -15.32 -9.06
CA GLY A 5 -10.38 -13.87 -9.21
C GLY A 5 -9.59 -13.17 -8.10
N LYS A 6 -9.78 -13.58 -6.84
CA LYS A 6 -9.05 -12.99 -5.71
C LYS A 6 -7.53 -13.13 -5.84
N ILE A 7 -7.05 -14.29 -6.31
CA ILE A 7 -5.63 -14.53 -6.52
C ILE A 7 -5.08 -13.64 -7.64
N ILE A 8 -5.78 -13.54 -8.77
CA ILE A 8 -5.34 -12.73 -9.91
C ILE A 8 -5.27 -11.25 -9.51
N PHE A 9 -6.35 -10.70 -8.95
CA PHE A 9 -6.38 -9.30 -8.53
C PHE A 9 -5.37 -8.99 -7.42
N GLY A 10 -5.23 -9.89 -6.45
CA GLY A 10 -4.19 -9.77 -5.43
C GLY A 10 -2.79 -9.81 -6.03
N SER A 11 -2.53 -10.65 -7.04
CA SER A 11 -1.19 -10.79 -7.62
C SER A 11 -0.81 -9.53 -8.39
N ILE A 12 -1.77 -8.95 -9.13
CA ILE A 12 -1.60 -7.67 -9.81
C ILE A 12 -1.33 -6.56 -8.79
N GLY A 13 -2.12 -6.49 -7.72
CA GLY A 13 -1.91 -5.50 -6.64
C GLY A 13 -0.53 -5.62 -5.99
N ALA A 14 -0.10 -6.84 -5.67
CA ALA A 14 1.22 -7.09 -5.10
C ALA A 14 2.35 -6.70 -6.07
N LEU A 15 2.18 -6.97 -7.36
CA LEU A 15 3.14 -6.58 -8.40
C LEU A 15 3.24 -5.06 -8.52
N ILE A 16 2.12 -4.33 -8.48
CA ILE A 16 2.08 -2.86 -8.48
C ILE A 16 2.79 -2.32 -7.24
N GLY A 17 2.47 -2.85 -6.05
CA GLY A 17 3.12 -2.43 -4.81
C GLY A 17 4.63 -2.68 -4.82
N PHE A 18 5.07 -3.81 -5.38
CA PHE A 18 6.49 -4.12 -5.57
C PHE A 18 7.17 -3.12 -6.51
N LEU A 19 6.54 -2.79 -7.65
CA LEU A 19 7.05 -1.80 -8.58
C LEU A 19 7.16 -0.42 -7.92
N LEU A 20 6.20 -0.03 -7.09
CA LEU A 20 6.22 1.22 -6.34
C LEU A 20 7.44 1.31 -5.40
N ILE A 21 7.76 0.21 -4.70
CA ILE A 21 8.94 0.11 -3.83
C ILE A 21 10.23 0.17 -4.67
N LYS A 22 10.29 -0.60 -5.74
CA LYS A 22 11.48 -0.71 -6.61
C LYS A 22 11.81 0.64 -7.27
N TYR A 23 10.80 1.31 -7.79
CA TYR A 23 10.93 2.58 -8.51
C TYR A 23 10.75 3.81 -7.62
N SER A 24 10.72 3.67 -6.28
CA SER A 24 10.56 4.79 -5.35
C SER A 24 11.61 5.89 -5.55
N ASN A 25 12.84 5.51 -5.94
CA ASN A 25 13.92 6.44 -6.22
C ASN A 25 13.68 7.23 -7.51
N SER A 26 13.25 6.55 -8.57
CA SER A 26 12.91 7.16 -9.85
C SER A 26 11.71 8.11 -9.71
N ILE A 27 10.71 7.72 -8.90
CA ILE A 27 9.56 8.59 -8.60
C ILE A 27 10.02 9.86 -7.89
N ARG A 28 10.89 9.76 -6.86
CA ARG A 28 11.43 10.98 -6.22
C ARG A 28 12.27 11.83 -7.19
N GLN A 29 13.07 11.22 -8.05
CA GLN A 29 13.92 11.96 -8.98
C GLN A 29 13.10 12.73 -10.02
N ASN A 30 12.00 12.16 -10.49
CA ASN A 30 11.16 12.78 -11.53
C ASN A 30 10.12 13.76 -10.97
N PHE A 31 9.51 13.45 -9.82
CA PHE A 31 8.46 14.28 -9.20
C PHE A 31 8.98 15.21 -8.09
N GLY A 32 10.23 15.06 -7.68
CA GLY A 32 10.81 15.82 -6.58
C GLY A 32 10.40 15.31 -5.19
N ALA A 33 10.73 16.11 -4.18
CA ALA A 33 10.40 15.82 -2.79
C ALA A 33 9.00 16.34 -2.43
N ILE A 34 8.22 15.52 -1.75
CA ILE A 34 6.89 15.85 -1.23
C ILE A 34 7.06 16.48 0.14
N TYR A 35 6.61 17.73 0.31
CA TYR A 35 6.78 18.50 1.55
C TYR A 35 6.28 17.76 2.81
N SER A 36 5.10 17.14 2.76
CA SER A 36 4.57 16.35 3.88
C SER A 36 5.45 15.14 4.20
N ALA A 37 6.02 14.49 3.19
CA ALA A 37 6.90 13.35 3.38
C ALA A 37 8.24 13.78 3.98
N GLU A 38 8.79 14.92 3.57
CA GLU A 38 9.99 15.47 4.18
C GLU A 38 9.73 15.95 5.63
N LYS A 39 8.55 16.50 5.91
CA LYS A 39 8.17 16.95 7.26
C LYS A 39 8.08 15.80 8.27
N TYR A 40 7.47 14.67 7.89
CA TYR A 40 7.28 13.53 8.80
C TYR A 40 8.39 12.47 8.71
N PHE A 41 9.01 12.32 7.54
CA PHE A 41 9.99 11.25 7.28
C PHE A 41 11.35 11.77 6.81
N GLY A 42 11.60 13.08 6.77
CA GLY A 42 12.84 13.69 6.23
C GLY A 42 14.12 13.08 6.81
N SER A 43 14.15 12.84 8.13
CA SER A 43 15.27 12.21 8.84
C SER A 43 15.58 10.78 8.39
N PHE A 44 14.61 10.07 7.79
CA PHE A 44 14.72 8.67 7.36
C PHE A 44 14.64 8.51 5.82
N GLY A 45 14.82 9.60 5.06
CA GLY A 45 14.83 9.58 3.60
C GLY A 45 13.56 10.12 2.93
N GLY A 46 12.63 10.66 3.73
CA GLY A 46 11.52 11.51 3.32
C GLY A 46 10.61 10.86 2.30
N THR A 47 10.51 11.52 1.15
CA THR A 47 9.66 11.11 0.03
C THR A 47 9.94 9.69 -0.45
N ARG A 48 11.21 9.24 -0.44
CA ARG A 48 11.56 7.85 -0.83
C ARG A 48 10.93 6.82 0.09
N LEU A 49 10.99 7.08 1.40
CA LEU A 49 10.48 6.17 2.40
C LEU A 49 8.96 6.10 2.35
N MET A 50 8.29 7.24 2.12
CA MET A 50 6.84 7.29 1.95
C MET A 50 6.36 6.40 0.80
N TRP A 51 6.99 6.49 -0.39
CA TRP A 51 6.64 5.65 -1.53
C TRP A 51 6.85 4.16 -1.26
N LYS A 52 7.91 3.80 -0.52
CA LYS A 52 8.13 2.41 -0.09
C LYS A 52 7.07 1.93 0.91
N LEU A 53 6.66 2.79 1.84
CA LEU A 53 5.61 2.47 2.82
C LEU A 53 4.26 2.24 2.15
N ILE A 54 3.90 3.09 1.18
CA ILE A 54 2.67 2.95 0.40
C ILE A 54 2.71 1.64 -0.40
N GLY A 55 3.83 1.35 -1.07
CA GLY A 55 3.99 0.11 -1.81
C GLY A 55 3.88 -1.13 -0.92
N PHE A 56 4.47 -1.09 0.28
CA PHE A 56 4.36 -2.15 1.27
C PHE A 56 2.91 -2.35 1.73
N LEU A 57 2.18 -1.27 2.00
CA LEU A 57 0.78 -1.32 2.38
C LEU A 57 -0.08 -1.95 1.28
N ILE A 58 0.16 -1.59 0.01
CA ILE A 58 -0.54 -2.17 -1.14
C ILE A 58 -0.28 -3.68 -1.24
N ILE A 59 0.96 -4.12 -1.05
CA ILE A 59 1.30 -5.55 -1.02
C ILE A 59 0.55 -6.25 0.10
N PHE A 60 0.56 -5.68 1.30
CA PHE A 60 -0.13 -6.24 2.47
C PHE A 60 -1.65 -6.39 2.23
N LEU A 61 -2.31 -5.35 1.71
CA LEU A 61 -3.74 -5.42 1.35
C LEU A 61 -4.00 -6.44 0.24
N SER A 62 -3.08 -6.58 -0.70
CA SER A 62 -3.18 -7.57 -1.78
C SER A 62 -3.16 -9.01 -1.24
N PHE A 63 -2.30 -9.29 -0.25
CA PHE A 63 -2.31 -10.58 0.45
C PHE A 63 -3.59 -10.82 1.26
N LEU A 64 -4.11 -9.80 1.93
CA LEU A 64 -5.41 -9.87 2.60
C LEU A 64 -6.55 -10.17 1.62
N LEU A 65 -6.49 -9.64 0.40
CA LEU A 65 -7.47 -9.91 -0.66
C LEU A 65 -7.37 -11.38 -1.13
N MET A 66 -6.16 -11.89 -1.35
CA MET A 66 -5.94 -13.29 -1.74
C MET A 66 -6.45 -14.28 -0.68
N THR A 67 -6.14 -14.02 0.60
CA THR A 67 -6.56 -14.87 1.72
C THR A 67 -8.06 -14.76 2.03
N GLY A 68 -8.77 -13.81 1.40
CA GLY A 68 -10.18 -13.55 1.66
C GLY A 68 -10.45 -12.87 3.01
N LEU A 69 -9.40 -12.44 3.72
CA LEU A 69 -9.48 -11.77 5.02
C LEU A 69 -9.72 -10.26 4.90
N LEU A 70 -9.58 -9.69 3.71
CA LEU A 70 -9.77 -8.25 3.48
C LEU A 70 -11.10 -7.72 4.03
N GLY A 71 -12.21 -8.46 3.85
CA GLY A 71 -13.52 -8.07 4.38
C GLY A 71 -13.53 -7.94 5.90
N LYS A 72 -13.07 -8.99 6.60
CA LYS A 72 -12.97 -9.00 8.08
C LYS A 72 -12.04 -7.92 8.60
N PHE A 73 -10.93 -7.67 7.89
CA PHE A 73 -9.98 -6.63 8.25
C PHE A 73 -10.62 -5.23 8.15
N MET A 74 -11.35 -4.97 7.06
CA MET A 74 -12.07 -3.70 6.87
C MET A 74 -13.17 -3.52 7.92
N GLU A 75 -13.96 -4.56 8.21
CA GLU A 75 -14.96 -4.52 9.29
C GLU A 75 -14.33 -4.19 10.65
N THR A 76 -13.17 -4.77 10.95
CA THR A 76 -12.45 -4.51 12.22
C THR A 76 -11.97 -3.08 12.32
N ILE A 77 -11.50 -2.49 11.21
CA ILE A 77 -11.00 -1.11 11.19
C ILE A 77 -12.14 -0.09 11.17
N LEU A 78 -13.25 -0.41 10.50
CA LEU A 78 -14.38 0.49 10.32
C LEU A 78 -15.40 0.38 11.46
N SER A 79 -15.43 -0.70 12.24
CA SER A 79 -16.36 -0.88 13.36
C SER A 79 -16.32 0.24 14.41
N PRO A 80 -15.18 0.89 14.72
CA PRO A 80 -15.17 2.03 15.63
C PRO A 80 -15.80 3.31 15.02
N PHE A 81 -15.91 3.38 13.69
CA PHE A 81 -16.40 4.54 12.95
C PHE A 81 -17.86 4.39 12.49
N ILE A 82 -18.36 3.16 12.41
CA ILE A 82 -19.76 2.87 12.11
C ILE A 82 -20.43 2.56 13.46
N PRO A 83 -21.20 3.50 14.05
CA PRO A 83 -21.99 3.20 15.23
C PRO A 83 -22.94 2.05 14.88
N SER A 84 -22.86 0.98 15.67
CA SER A 84 -23.66 -0.25 15.54
C SER A 84 -25.15 0.01 15.67
#